data_AF-A0A0T0M639-F1
#
_entry.id   AF-A0A0T0M639-F1
#
_cell.length_a   1.000
_cell.length_b   1.000
_cell.length_c   1.000
_cell.angle_alpha   90.00
_cell.angle_beta   90.00
_cell.angle_gamma   90.00
#
_symmetry.space_group_name_H-M   'P 1'
#
loop_
_entity.id
_entity.type
_entity.pdbx_description
1 polymer ?
#
loop_
_entity_poly.entity_id
_entity_poly.type
_entity_poly.pdbx_seq_one_letter_code
_entity_poly.pdbx_strand_id
1 'polypeptide(L)'
;MDNTKIQEHVKKICESFSFIVDNSDVNFFRIFTGEIDGLTLFLNIEDDKLSFYFLVRTSDIVYHGDRSDIHIVISLMFSSFLKVKAKISCSIFDIPHPVIDDEIWGRYIYPEQYANSSNNVLKYIENLLHILFEWRYSFWGLIGCPCEECMKEENLVNERDYDVDANLNDYAKTINRYNSGSRIRPSYSFVYDIDNDITIIKSKSLAYYLETITKVFDYKPHKINGINGNILIDSRTYNFFNYEALKEIESVLTSINSNLRHRANNFIVIENLIINIEEEFIIAKSISSGLDAFKKEKELIRERHNLEASILFPIPIFEWLENPCPTQFELLIKSLLERDVKVKRVRIAAPTNQGDKGRDLIIDWEIADKNQLFHQGVSPSQIRKIVGQCKASNNSIGKSKVQDIRDTIEQHDASGFFLAVSTQITNPLTETLEKLSQKQFWADWWNRDDIEFRLNQHQDLIPKFDKVLKIKNTIKFVNEL
;
A
#
# COMPACT_ATOMS: atom_id res chain seq x y z
N MET A 1 0.33 6.84 36.60
CA MET A 1 -0.63 5.92 37.24
C MET A 1 -0.16 5.56 38.67
N ASP A 2 -1.03 5.07 39.56
CA ASP A 2 -0.59 4.49 40.86
C ASP A 2 -0.17 3.03 40.61
N ASN A 3 1.14 2.78 40.52
CA ASN A 3 1.69 1.49 40.10
C ASN A 3 1.34 0.35 41.07
N THR A 4 1.05 0.68 42.33
CA THR A 4 0.55 -0.27 43.34
C THR A 4 -0.79 -0.88 42.93
N LYS A 5 -1.71 -0.07 42.38
CA LYS A 5 -3.03 -0.54 41.93
C LYS A 5 -2.93 -1.44 40.70
N ILE A 6 -2.00 -1.15 39.80
CA ILE A 6 -1.73 -2.03 38.64
C ILE A 6 -1.25 -3.38 39.15
N GLN A 7 -0.32 -3.37 40.11
CA GLN A 7 0.27 -4.58 40.65
C GLN A 7 -0.77 -5.50 41.30
N GLU A 8 -1.64 -4.94 42.15
CA GLU A 8 -2.74 -5.68 42.77
C GLU A 8 -3.72 -6.24 41.72
N HIS A 9 -4.04 -5.44 40.70
CA HIS A 9 -4.96 -5.84 39.65
C HIS A 9 -4.39 -6.98 38.77
N VAL A 10 -3.13 -6.88 38.35
CA VAL A 10 -2.42 -7.92 37.59
C VAL A 10 -2.36 -9.21 38.40
N LYS A 11 -1.98 -9.15 39.68
CA LYS A 11 -1.96 -10.33 40.56
C LYS A 11 -3.33 -11.00 40.65
N LYS A 12 -4.40 -10.22 40.86
CA LYS A 12 -5.76 -10.75 40.94
C LYS A 12 -6.20 -11.46 39.66
N ILE A 13 -5.89 -10.90 38.49
CA ILE A 13 -6.21 -11.55 37.20
C ILE A 13 -5.38 -12.83 37.04
N CYS A 14 -4.07 -12.77 37.29
CA CYS A 14 -3.19 -13.91 37.19
C CYS A 14 -3.62 -15.05 38.12
N GLU A 15 -4.02 -14.76 39.36
CA GLU A 15 -4.59 -15.75 40.29
C GLU A 15 -5.83 -16.43 39.70
N SER A 16 -6.72 -15.67 39.05
CA SER A 16 -7.93 -16.23 38.41
C SER A 16 -7.64 -17.14 37.21
N PHE A 17 -6.47 -16.99 36.58
CA PHE A 17 -6.00 -17.82 35.47
C PHE A 17 -4.96 -18.86 35.86
N SER A 18 -4.67 -18.98 37.17
CA SER A 18 -3.59 -19.83 37.70
C SER A 18 -2.21 -19.51 37.09
N PHE A 19 -1.93 -18.24 36.82
CA PHE A 19 -0.61 -17.76 36.40
C PHE A 19 0.20 -17.34 37.64
N ILE A 20 1.51 -17.58 37.60
CA ILE A 20 2.43 -17.24 38.69
C ILE A 20 3.09 -15.91 38.38
N VAL A 21 2.96 -14.94 39.29
CA VAL A 21 3.55 -13.61 39.15
C VAL A 21 4.78 -13.50 40.05
N ASP A 22 5.93 -13.28 39.43
CA ASP A 22 7.18 -12.92 40.08
C ASP A 22 7.48 -11.45 39.78
N ASN A 23 7.66 -10.63 40.81
CA ASN A 23 7.90 -9.20 40.67
C ASN A 23 9.27 -8.87 41.24
N SER A 24 10.21 -8.48 40.38
CA SER A 24 11.51 -7.99 40.81
C SER A 24 11.52 -6.48 41.07
N ASP A 25 10.56 -5.73 40.52
CA ASP A 25 10.43 -4.27 40.67
C ASP A 25 8.96 -3.82 40.61
N VAL A 26 8.66 -2.58 41.00
CA VAL A 26 7.31 -1.97 41.01
C VAL A 26 6.73 -1.86 39.58
N ASN A 27 7.59 -1.74 38.58
CA ASN A 27 7.21 -1.51 37.19
C ASN A 27 7.41 -2.73 36.29
N PHE A 28 8.01 -3.80 36.81
CA PHE A 28 8.39 -4.98 36.05
C PHE A 28 7.70 -6.23 36.58
N PHE A 29 7.00 -6.92 35.69
CA PHE A 29 6.28 -8.15 36.00
C PHE A 29 6.82 -9.29 35.16
N ARG A 30 7.10 -10.41 35.83
CA ARG A 30 7.37 -11.69 35.19
C ARG A 30 6.21 -12.63 35.49
N ILE A 31 5.44 -12.96 34.46
CA ILE A 31 4.21 -13.74 34.58
C ILE A 31 4.43 -15.08 33.90
N PHE A 32 4.60 -16.13 34.70
CA PHE A 32 4.76 -17.49 34.23
C PHE A 32 3.41 -18.17 34.09
N THR A 33 3.11 -18.70 32.91
CA THR A 33 1.81 -19.32 32.65
C THR A 33 1.78 -20.78 33.14
N GLY A 34 2.87 -21.53 33.00
CA GLY A 34 2.98 -22.87 33.57
C GLY A 34 4.02 -23.74 32.88
N GLU A 35 4.32 -24.90 33.47
CA GLU A 35 5.40 -25.79 33.00
C GLU A 35 5.10 -26.43 31.64
N ILE A 36 3.82 -26.65 31.33
CA ILE A 36 3.35 -27.27 30.10
C ILE A 36 3.68 -26.43 28.86
N ASP A 37 3.42 -25.14 28.89
CA ASP A 37 3.72 -24.25 27.75
C ASP A 37 5.11 -23.61 27.87
N GLY A 38 5.70 -23.60 29.08
CA GLY A 38 6.99 -22.96 29.32
C GLY A 38 6.98 -21.46 28.98
N LEU A 39 5.81 -20.83 28.90
CA LEU A 39 5.66 -19.46 28.44
C LEU A 39 5.77 -18.50 29.64
N THR A 40 6.55 -17.45 29.47
CA THR A 40 6.69 -16.36 30.43
C THR A 40 6.44 -15.04 29.71
N LEU A 41 5.50 -14.25 30.20
CA LEU A 41 5.28 -12.88 29.77
C LEU A 41 6.09 -11.94 30.67
N PHE A 42 6.88 -11.06 30.06
CA PHE A 42 7.55 -9.96 30.73
C PHE A 42 6.83 -8.66 30.38
N LEU A 43 6.43 -7.90 31.40
CA LEU A 43 5.83 -6.57 31.25
C LEU A 43 6.73 -5.55 31.91
N ASN A 44 7.01 -4.45 31.22
CA ASN A 44 7.66 -3.27 31.79
C ASN A 44 6.79 -2.03 31.53
N ILE A 45 6.52 -1.26 32.59
CA ILE A 45 5.65 -0.08 32.56
C ILE A 45 6.46 1.15 32.97
N GLU A 46 6.79 2.01 32.01
CA GLU A 46 7.56 3.24 32.22
C GLU A 46 6.82 4.43 31.62
N ASP A 47 6.57 5.50 32.40
CA ASP A 47 5.93 6.74 31.94
C ASP A 47 4.64 6.53 31.11
N ASP A 48 3.74 5.68 31.62
CA ASP A 48 2.49 5.25 30.95
C ASP A 48 2.70 4.58 29.57
N LYS A 49 3.92 4.13 29.26
CA LYS A 49 4.24 3.25 28.13
C LYS A 49 4.40 1.82 28.62
N LEU A 50 3.79 0.90 27.88
CA LEU A 50 3.95 -0.52 28.09
C LEU A 50 4.93 -1.09 27.06
N SER A 51 5.94 -1.80 27.52
CA SER A 51 6.69 -2.74 26.69
C SER A 51 6.51 -4.15 27.23
N PHE A 52 6.48 -5.13 26.33
CA PHE A 52 6.32 -6.52 26.72
C PHE A 52 6.95 -7.45 25.71
N TYR A 53 7.32 -8.63 26.17
CA TYR A 53 7.80 -9.72 25.32
C TYR A 53 7.54 -11.04 26.03
N PHE A 54 7.69 -12.14 25.28
CA PHE A 54 7.53 -13.46 25.84
C PHE A 54 8.81 -14.27 25.71
N LEU A 55 8.98 -15.23 26.62
CA LEU A 55 9.98 -16.27 26.55
C LEU A 55 9.27 -17.62 26.54
N VAL A 56 9.61 -18.45 25.57
CA VAL A 56 9.28 -19.88 25.56
C VAL A 56 10.51 -20.64 26.04
N ARG A 57 10.38 -21.31 27.18
CA ARG A 57 11.40 -22.19 27.75
C ARG A 57 10.73 -23.25 28.62
N THR A 58 10.64 -24.47 28.10
CA THR A 58 9.97 -25.58 28.78
C THR A 58 10.91 -26.28 29.76
N SER A 59 10.36 -27.02 30.72
CA SER A 59 11.13 -27.79 31.71
C SER A 59 11.29 -29.25 31.30
N ASP A 60 12.33 -29.88 31.84
CA ASP A 60 12.59 -31.32 31.74
C ASP A 60 11.62 -32.16 32.59
N ILE A 61 10.85 -31.51 33.47
CA ILE A 61 9.74 -32.10 34.22
C ILE A 61 8.64 -32.57 33.26
N VAL A 62 8.32 -31.77 32.24
CA VAL A 62 7.25 -32.08 31.27
C VAL A 62 7.81 -32.66 29.98
N TYR A 63 8.96 -32.17 29.52
CA TYR A 63 9.56 -32.57 28.24
C TYR A 63 10.98 -33.06 28.42
N HIS A 64 11.16 -34.38 28.36
CA HIS A 64 12.47 -34.98 28.46
C HIS A 64 13.29 -34.81 27.17
N GLY A 65 14.62 -34.77 27.32
CA GLY A 65 15.60 -34.65 26.23
C GLY A 65 15.84 -33.23 25.72
N ASP A 66 16.41 -33.11 24.52
CA ASP A 66 16.53 -31.84 23.79
C ASP A 66 15.13 -31.27 23.51
N ARG A 67 14.90 -30.01 23.85
CA ARG A 67 13.60 -29.31 23.77
C ARG A 67 13.50 -28.30 22.63
N SER A 68 14.49 -28.26 21.73
CA SER A 68 14.51 -27.34 20.58
C SER A 68 13.22 -27.42 19.77
N ASP A 69 12.76 -28.64 19.52
CA ASP A 69 11.56 -28.96 18.77
C ASP A 69 10.31 -28.33 19.40
N ILE A 70 10.10 -28.54 20.70
CA ILE A 70 8.91 -28.04 21.40
C ILE A 70 8.97 -26.51 21.57
N HIS A 71 10.17 -25.93 21.77
CA HIS A 71 10.35 -24.48 21.77
C HIS A 71 9.94 -23.86 20.42
N ILE A 72 10.33 -24.47 19.30
CA ILE A 72 9.91 -24.05 17.97
C ILE A 72 8.40 -24.18 17.81
N VAL A 73 7.81 -25.34 18.13
CA VAL A 73 6.37 -25.59 17.97
C VAL A 73 5.56 -24.58 18.78
N ILE A 74 5.82 -24.43 20.08
CA ILE A 74 5.04 -23.53 20.94
C ILE A 74 5.17 -22.08 20.46
N SER A 75 6.38 -21.62 20.13
CA SER A 75 6.59 -20.24 19.67
C SER A 75 5.89 -19.95 18.34
N LEU A 76 5.89 -20.88 17.38
CA LEU A 76 5.17 -20.73 16.12
C LEU A 76 3.65 -20.70 16.33
N MET A 77 3.11 -21.61 17.16
CA MET A 77 1.67 -21.67 17.44
C MET A 77 1.18 -20.42 18.16
N PHE A 78 1.93 -19.96 19.16
CA PHE A 78 1.57 -18.77 19.93
C PHE A 78 1.71 -17.49 19.11
N SER A 79 2.81 -17.30 18.38
CA SER A 79 3.00 -16.11 17.53
C SER A 79 1.97 -16.03 16.41
N SER A 80 1.58 -17.18 15.84
CA SER A 80 0.48 -17.27 14.87
C SER A 80 -0.86 -16.84 15.49
N PHE A 81 -1.15 -17.29 16.72
CA PHE A 81 -2.34 -16.88 17.44
C PHE A 81 -2.37 -15.38 17.76
N LEU A 82 -1.24 -14.83 18.22
CA LEU A 82 -1.08 -13.38 18.45
C LEU A 82 -1.33 -12.58 17.16
N LYS A 83 -0.78 -13.03 16.03
CA LYS A 83 -0.97 -12.40 14.73
C LYS A 83 -2.44 -12.43 14.31
N VAL A 84 -3.04 -13.61 14.34
CA VAL A 84 -4.39 -13.86 13.82
C VAL A 84 -5.48 -13.22 14.68
N LYS A 85 -5.45 -13.47 15.99
CA LYS A 85 -6.47 -13.02 16.95
C LYS A 85 -6.18 -11.63 17.49
N ALA A 86 -4.99 -11.44 18.06
CA ALA A 86 -4.65 -10.22 18.79
C ALA A 86 -4.17 -9.07 17.89
N LYS A 87 -3.93 -9.35 16.59
CA LYS A 87 -3.35 -8.39 15.63
C LYS A 87 -2.00 -7.86 16.11
N ILE A 88 -1.21 -8.73 16.73
CA ILE A 88 0.14 -8.46 17.21
C ILE A 88 1.11 -9.23 16.32
N SER A 89 1.91 -8.51 15.55
CA SER A 89 2.98 -9.12 14.75
C SER A 89 4.28 -9.12 15.54
N CYS A 90 4.91 -10.30 15.61
CA CYS A 90 6.08 -10.54 16.45
C CYS A 90 7.29 -10.96 15.62
N SER A 91 8.48 -10.68 16.14
CA SER A 91 9.71 -11.37 15.78
C SER A 91 9.95 -12.52 16.75
N ILE A 92 10.52 -13.63 16.26
CA ILE A 92 10.94 -14.76 17.09
C ILE A 92 12.47 -14.86 17.06
N PHE A 93 13.11 -14.93 18.23
CA PHE A 93 14.58 -15.04 18.33
C PHE A 93 14.99 -16.28 19.10
N ASP A 94 15.91 -17.04 18.53
CA ASP A 94 16.43 -18.25 19.15
C ASP A 94 17.48 -17.91 20.21
N ILE A 95 17.41 -18.60 21.34
CA ILE A 95 18.43 -18.57 22.38
C ILE A 95 19.25 -19.85 22.21
N PRO A 96 20.51 -19.77 21.76
CA PRO A 96 21.34 -20.96 21.58
C PRO A 96 21.62 -21.63 22.94
N HIS A 97 21.76 -22.96 22.93
CA HIS A 97 22.22 -23.69 24.10
C HIS A 97 23.66 -23.27 24.44
N PRO A 98 23.98 -22.99 25.72
CA PRO A 98 25.29 -22.45 26.10
C PRO A 98 26.47 -23.41 25.86
N VAL A 99 26.19 -24.69 25.61
CA VAL A 99 27.20 -25.77 25.52
C VAL A 99 27.03 -26.68 24.31
N ILE A 100 25.81 -26.79 23.76
CA ILE A 100 25.50 -27.79 22.73
C ILE A 100 25.19 -26.98 21.47
N ASP A 101 26.04 -27.13 20.46
CA ASP A 101 25.82 -26.46 19.19
C ASP A 101 24.50 -26.94 18.55
N ASP A 102 23.83 -26.06 17.83
CA ASP A 102 22.58 -26.33 17.10
C ASP A 102 21.34 -26.72 17.97
N GLU A 103 21.45 -26.68 19.30
CA GLU A 103 20.31 -26.78 20.22
C GLU A 103 19.75 -25.39 20.59
N ILE A 104 18.41 -25.27 20.61
CA ILE A 104 17.68 -24.06 21.01
C ILE A 104 17.22 -24.20 22.47
N TRP A 105 17.87 -23.43 23.34
CA TRP A 105 17.60 -23.39 24.78
C TRP A 105 16.28 -22.73 25.17
N GLY A 106 15.78 -21.86 24.30
CA GLY A 106 14.53 -21.15 24.45
C GLY A 106 14.34 -20.16 23.30
N ARG A 107 13.19 -19.49 23.26
CA ARG A 107 12.89 -18.51 22.21
C ARG A 107 12.23 -17.28 22.78
N TYR A 108 12.70 -16.10 22.38
CA TYR A 108 11.98 -14.87 22.61
C TYR A 108 10.91 -14.67 21.54
N ILE A 109 9.76 -14.16 21.94
CA ILE A 109 8.71 -13.67 21.04
C ILE A 109 8.54 -12.20 21.36
N TYR A 110 8.98 -11.34 20.44
CA TYR A 110 9.06 -9.91 20.63
C TYR A 110 8.01 -9.20 19.75
N PRO A 111 6.98 -8.59 20.34
CA PRO A 111 5.98 -7.79 19.62
C PRO A 111 6.60 -6.52 19.01
N GLU A 112 6.58 -6.40 17.68
CA GLU A 112 7.06 -5.16 17.01
C GLU A 112 5.91 -4.30 16.50
N GLN A 113 4.82 -4.91 16.05
CA GLN A 113 3.65 -4.20 15.58
C GLN A 113 2.42 -4.61 16.40
N TYR A 114 1.90 -3.68 17.21
CA TYR A 114 0.68 -3.84 17.98
C TYR A 114 -0.02 -2.49 18.18
N ALA A 115 -1.32 -2.53 18.44
CA ALA A 115 -2.07 -1.32 18.76
C ALA A 115 -1.66 -0.81 20.14
N ASN A 116 -0.76 0.18 20.19
CA ASN A 116 -0.38 0.81 21.45
C ASN A 116 -1.60 1.54 22.05
N SER A 117 -1.98 1.19 23.27
CA SER A 117 -3.10 1.79 23.99
C SER A 117 -2.58 2.79 25.02
N SER A 118 -1.91 3.84 24.57
CA SER A 118 -1.43 4.93 25.44
C SER A 118 -2.55 5.54 26.30
N ASN A 119 -3.82 5.37 25.90
CA ASN A 119 -4.98 5.89 26.62
C ASN A 119 -5.47 4.99 27.79
N ASN A 120 -5.07 3.72 27.87
CA ASN A 120 -5.42 2.83 28.99
C ASN A 120 -4.52 1.57 29.06
N VAL A 121 -3.33 1.70 29.66
CA VAL A 121 -2.35 0.62 29.83
C VAL A 121 -2.93 -0.57 30.61
N LEU A 122 -3.69 -0.32 31.68
CA LEU A 122 -4.24 -1.38 32.53
C LEU A 122 -5.19 -2.31 31.75
N LYS A 123 -6.11 -1.72 30.97
CA LYS A 123 -7.05 -2.48 30.14
C LYS A 123 -6.34 -3.31 29.06
N TYR A 124 -5.22 -2.81 28.55
CA TYR A 124 -4.43 -3.56 27.57
C TYR A 124 -3.69 -4.72 28.20
N ILE A 125 -3.12 -4.54 29.40
CA ILE A 125 -2.52 -5.64 30.17
C ILE A 125 -3.58 -6.71 30.47
N GLU A 126 -4.77 -6.30 30.94
CA GLU A 126 -5.89 -7.21 31.17
C GLU A 126 -6.23 -7.99 29.89
N ASN A 127 -6.40 -7.31 28.76
CA ASN A 127 -6.67 -7.96 27.48
C ASN A 127 -5.54 -8.91 27.06
N LEU A 128 -4.28 -8.57 27.30
CA LEU A 128 -3.13 -9.42 26.99
C LEU A 128 -3.13 -10.70 27.84
N LEU A 129 -3.45 -10.60 29.12
CA LEU A 129 -3.59 -11.76 30.02
C LEU A 129 -4.77 -12.66 29.62
N HIS A 130 -5.88 -12.06 29.20
CA HIS A 130 -6.99 -12.82 28.62
C HIS A 130 -6.58 -13.55 27.34
N ILE A 131 -5.88 -12.89 26.41
CA ILE A 131 -5.37 -13.49 25.17
C ILE A 131 -4.46 -14.69 25.49
N LEU A 132 -3.57 -14.56 26.47
CA LEU A 132 -2.72 -15.65 26.95
C LEU A 132 -3.53 -16.83 27.47
N PHE A 133 -4.51 -16.56 28.34
CA PHE A 133 -5.38 -17.60 28.89
C PHE A 133 -6.17 -18.32 27.80
N GLU A 134 -6.78 -17.57 26.88
CA GLU A 134 -7.56 -18.12 25.77
C GLU A 134 -6.70 -18.94 24.81
N TRP A 135 -5.47 -18.49 24.51
CA TRP A 135 -4.52 -19.26 23.72
C TRP A 135 -4.25 -20.61 24.38
N ARG A 136 -3.86 -20.61 25.66
CA ARG A 136 -3.56 -21.84 26.39
C ARG A 136 -4.73 -22.80 26.41
N TYR A 137 -5.91 -22.30 26.75
CA TYR A 137 -7.12 -23.11 26.83
C TYR A 137 -7.48 -23.71 25.46
N SER A 138 -7.46 -22.90 24.40
CA SER A 138 -7.81 -23.37 23.05
C SER A 138 -6.75 -24.30 22.45
N PHE A 139 -5.46 -24.02 22.67
CA PHE A 139 -4.37 -24.84 22.17
C PHE A 139 -4.35 -26.19 22.87
N TRP A 140 -4.24 -26.23 24.20
CA TRP A 140 -4.15 -27.49 24.94
C TRP A 140 -5.47 -28.27 24.98
N GLY A 141 -6.61 -27.58 24.92
CA GLY A 141 -7.92 -28.23 24.78
C GLY A 141 -8.09 -28.98 23.46
N LEU A 142 -7.41 -28.56 22.40
CA LEU A 142 -7.44 -29.22 21.09
C LEU A 142 -6.33 -30.25 20.90
N ILE A 143 -5.12 -29.93 21.37
CA ILE A 143 -3.91 -30.71 21.14
C ILE A 143 -3.72 -31.82 22.20
N GLY A 144 -4.32 -31.64 23.38
CA GLY A 144 -4.17 -32.54 24.53
C GLY A 144 -3.08 -32.09 25.49
N CYS A 145 -3.32 -32.26 26.79
CA CYS A 145 -2.42 -31.86 27.87
C CYS A 145 -1.23 -32.83 27.98
N PRO A 146 0.03 -32.36 28.01
CA PRO A 146 1.23 -33.19 28.18
C PRO A 146 1.66 -33.34 29.65
N CYS A 147 0.83 -32.96 30.64
CA CYS A 147 1.20 -33.11 32.04
C CYS A 147 1.33 -34.59 32.45
N GLU A 148 2.11 -34.85 33.49
CA GLU A 148 2.40 -36.21 33.96
C GLU A 148 1.13 -37.02 34.29
N GLU A 149 0.12 -36.37 34.89
CA GLU A 149 -1.17 -37.00 35.22
C GLU A 149 -1.89 -37.48 33.95
N CYS A 150 -2.09 -36.60 32.96
CA CYS A 150 -2.75 -36.95 31.69
C CYS A 150 -1.95 -38.00 30.90
N MET A 151 -0.62 -37.90 30.89
CA MET A 151 0.23 -38.87 30.18
C MET A 151 0.14 -40.26 30.83
N LYS A 152 0.09 -40.35 32.17
CA LYS A 152 -0.12 -41.62 32.89
C LYS A 152 -1.51 -42.20 32.65
N GLU A 153 -2.55 -41.36 32.70
CA GLU A 153 -3.94 -41.80 32.46
C GLU A 153 -4.12 -42.39 31.05
N GLU A 154 -3.45 -41.81 30.05
CA GLU A 154 -3.50 -42.28 28.66
C GLU A 154 -2.42 -43.32 28.33
N ASN A 155 -1.57 -43.69 29.28
CA ASN A 155 -0.44 -44.60 29.10
C ASN A 155 0.49 -44.19 27.94
N LEU A 156 0.84 -42.91 27.91
CA LEU A 156 1.74 -42.30 26.94
C LEU A 156 3.05 -41.85 27.60
N VAL A 157 4.14 -41.86 26.84
CA VAL A 157 5.45 -41.34 27.26
C VAL A 157 5.85 -40.23 26.30
N ASN A 158 6.10 -39.02 26.79
CA ASN A 158 6.39 -37.85 25.96
C ASN A 158 7.89 -37.62 25.71
N GLU A 159 8.65 -38.70 25.61
CA GLU A 159 10.06 -38.62 25.28
C GLU A 159 10.26 -38.15 23.84
N ARG A 160 11.37 -37.46 23.62
CA ARG A 160 11.75 -37.05 22.28
C ARG A 160 12.29 -38.27 21.53
N ASP A 161 11.67 -38.56 20.41
CA ASP A 161 12.18 -39.54 19.45
C ASP A 161 12.95 -38.80 18.35
N TYR A 162 13.98 -39.44 17.82
CA TYR A 162 14.78 -38.94 16.70
C TYR A 162 14.41 -39.62 15.38
N ASP A 163 13.52 -40.61 15.41
CA ASP A 163 12.89 -41.12 14.20
C ASP A 163 11.97 -40.06 13.60
N VAL A 164 12.20 -39.80 12.32
CA VAL A 164 11.45 -38.82 11.53
C VAL A 164 10.59 -39.56 10.52
N ASP A 165 9.38 -39.06 10.30
CA ASP A 165 8.50 -39.53 9.23
C ASP A 165 9.24 -39.65 7.88
N ALA A 166 8.94 -40.71 7.12
CA ALA A 166 9.65 -41.05 5.89
C ALA A 166 9.72 -39.86 4.89
N ASN A 167 8.63 -39.09 4.77
CA ASN A 167 8.57 -37.96 3.85
C ASN A 167 9.53 -36.83 4.25
N LEU A 168 9.73 -36.63 5.56
CA LEU A 168 10.65 -35.62 6.07
C LEU A 168 12.10 -36.11 6.06
N ASN A 169 12.32 -37.42 6.25
CA ASN A 169 13.65 -38.02 6.21
C ASN A 169 14.30 -37.88 4.82
N ASP A 170 13.52 -37.99 3.75
CA ASP A 170 14.06 -37.80 2.40
C ASP A 170 14.53 -36.37 2.15
N TYR A 171 13.81 -35.37 2.67
CA TYR A 171 14.28 -33.99 2.67
C TYR A 171 15.52 -33.80 3.55
N ALA A 172 15.52 -34.36 4.77
CA ALA A 172 16.65 -34.24 5.71
C ALA A 172 17.97 -34.79 5.13
N LYS A 173 17.92 -35.79 4.25
CA LYS A 173 19.12 -36.31 3.54
C LYS A 173 19.71 -35.33 2.52
N THR A 174 18.96 -34.31 2.09
CA THR A 174 19.40 -33.34 1.08
C THR A 174 20.11 -32.11 1.68
N ILE A 175 20.12 -32.00 3.00
CA ILE A 175 20.63 -30.85 3.75
C ILE A 175 21.75 -31.28 4.69
N ASN A 176 22.67 -30.36 5.01
CA ASN A 176 23.89 -30.69 5.74
C ASN A 176 23.70 -30.59 7.25
N ARG A 177 23.22 -29.43 7.74
CA ARG A 177 23.05 -29.16 9.16
C ARG A 177 21.58 -29.00 9.50
N TYR A 178 21.07 -29.91 10.30
CA TYR A 178 19.67 -29.92 10.68
C TYR A 178 19.46 -30.50 12.08
N ASN A 179 18.35 -30.13 12.69
CA ASN A 179 17.83 -30.75 13.89
C ASN A 179 16.50 -31.46 13.56
N SER A 180 16.24 -32.62 14.13
CA SER A 180 15.01 -33.38 13.83
C SER A 180 14.52 -34.17 15.03
N GLY A 181 13.28 -34.61 14.96
CA GLY A 181 12.67 -35.46 15.98
C GLY A 181 11.16 -35.47 15.92
N SER A 182 10.57 -36.17 16.88
CA SER A 182 9.13 -36.32 17.00
C SER A 182 8.71 -36.41 18.46
N ARG A 183 7.45 -36.07 18.71
CA ARG A 183 6.79 -36.24 20.02
C ARG A 183 5.38 -36.74 19.84
N ILE A 184 4.87 -37.38 20.89
CA ILE A 184 3.50 -37.87 20.95
C ILE A 184 2.55 -36.76 21.40
N ARG A 185 2.99 -35.83 22.27
CA ARG A 185 2.15 -34.72 22.74
C ARG A 185 2.88 -33.38 22.91
N PRO A 186 2.55 -32.35 22.12
CA PRO A 186 1.79 -32.40 20.88
C PRO A 186 2.30 -33.46 19.90
N SER A 187 1.42 -34.08 19.11
CA SER A 187 1.84 -35.11 18.16
C SER A 187 2.42 -34.47 16.90
N TYR A 188 3.70 -34.70 16.61
CA TYR A 188 4.36 -34.22 15.39
C TYR A 188 5.63 -35.00 15.04
N SER A 189 6.03 -34.91 13.77
CA SER A 189 7.41 -35.12 13.31
C SER A 189 7.95 -33.81 12.75
N PHE A 190 9.23 -33.54 12.98
CA PHE A 190 9.83 -32.24 12.74
C PHE A 190 11.23 -32.35 12.13
N VAL A 191 11.55 -31.40 11.26
CA VAL A 191 12.90 -31.13 10.75
C VAL A 191 13.12 -29.62 10.76
N TYR A 192 14.24 -29.17 11.29
CA TYR A 192 14.74 -27.81 11.17
C TYR A 192 16.03 -27.82 10.37
N ASP A 193 15.95 -27.33 9.14
CA ASP A 193 17.08 -27.03 8.28
C ASP A 193 17.71 -25.73 8.78
N ILE A 194 18.87 -25.85 9.41
CA ILE A 194 19.56 -24.74 10.08
C ILE A 194 20.29 -23.88 9.04
N ASP A 195 20.73 -24.45 7.93
CA ASP A 195 21.49 -23.71 6.92
C ASP A 195 20.57 -22.81 6.09
N ASN A 196 19.33 -23.23 5.86
CA ASN A 196 18.32 -22.45 5.14
C ASN A 196 17.29 -21.75 6.05
N ASP A 197 17.39 -21.90 7.37
CA ASP A 197 16.40 -21.41 8.35
C ASP A 197 14.95 -21.82 7.99
N ILE A 198 14.75 -23.10 7.68
CA ILE A 198 13.45 -23.69 7.33
C ILE A 198 13.04 -24.70 8.39
N THR A 199 11.94 -24.45 9.07
CA THR A 199 11.27 -25.43 9.93
C THR A 199 10.16 -26.12 9.15
N ILE A 200 10.12 -27.45 9.21
CA ILE A 200 9.04 -28.27 8.70
C ILE A 200 8.46 -29.10 9.83
N ILE A 201 7.15 -29.04 10.01
CA ILE A 201 6.41 -29.81 10.99
C ILE A 201 5.31 -30.59 10.27
N LYS A 202 5.32 -31.91 10.39
CA LYS A 202 4.22 -32.78 9.99
C LYS A 202 3.35 -33.06 11.22
N SER A 203 2.16 -32.48 11.27
CA SER A 203 1.17 -32.73 12.31
C SER A 203 -0.23 -32.31 11.87
N LYS A 204 -1.14 -33.30 11.80
CA LYS A 204 -2.57 -33.04 11.55
C LYS A 204 -3.19 -32.12 12.61
N SER A 205 -2.85 -32.33 13.87
CA SER A 205 -3.43 -31.59 15.00
C SER A 205 -3.01 -30.12 15.01
N LEU A 206 -1.71 -29.85 14.81
CA LEU A 206 -1.18 -28.49 14.78
C LEU A 206 -1.63 -27.73 13.52
N ALA A 207 -1.63 -28.39 12.36
CA ALA A 207 -2.13 -27.78 11.13
C ALA A 207 -3.62 -27.44 11.26
N TYR A 208 -4.42 -28.38 11.79
CA TYR A 208 -5.84 -28.15 12.07
C TYR A 208 -6.06 -27.00 13.06
N TYR A 209 -5.23 -26.87 14.10
CA TYR A 209 -5.28 -25.74 15.02
C TYR A 209 -5.08 -24.40 14.28
N LEU A 210 -4.02 -24.28 13.47
CA LEU A 210 -3.74 -23.06 12.72
C LEU A 210 -4.83 -22.73 11.68
N GLU A 211 -5.35 -23.75 10.99
CA GLU A 211 -6.50 -23.58 10.10
C GLU A 211 -7.75 -23.12 10.86
N THR A 212 -7.96 -23.63 12.07
CA THR A 212 -9.13 -23.29 12.87
C THR A 212 -9.07 -21.86 13.35
N ILE A 213 -7.93 -21.40 13.89
CA ILE A 213 -7.81 -20.01 14.34
C ILE A 213 -7.92 -19.03 13.17
N THR A 214 -7.37 -19.36 12.00
CA THR A 214 -7.48 -18.48 10.81
C THR A 214 -8.91 -18.37 10.30
N LYS A 215 -9.69 -19.47 10.35
CA LYS A 215 -11.13 -19.47 10.01
C LYS A 215 -11.99 -18.76 11.06
N VAL A 216 -11.81 -19.08 12.34
CA VAL A 216 -12.62 -18.55 13.46
C VAL A 216 -12.44 -17.04 13.60
N PHE A 217 -11.23 -16.52 13.42
CA PHE A 217 -10.94 -15.10 13.52
C PHE A 217 -10.93 -14.36 12.16
N ASP A 218 -11.45 -15.00 11.11
CA ASP A 218 -11.54 -14.49 9.73
C ASP A 218 -10.26 -13.81 9.25
N TYR A 219 -9.12 -14.48 9.44
CA TYR A 219 -7.82 -13.95 9.05
C TYR A 219 -7.66 -13.95 7.53
N LYS A 220 -7.89 -12.79 6.93
CA LYS A 220 -7.75 -12.52 5.49
C LYS A 220 -7.05 -11.18 5.27
N PRO A 221 -5.73 -11.10 5.43
CA PRO A 221 -4.99 -9.86 5.19
C PRO A 221 -5.26 -9.35 3.77
N HIS A 222 -5.43 -8.04 3.63
CA HIS A 222 -5.52 -7.42 2.31
C HIS A 222 -4.18 -7.54 1.60
N LYS A 223 -4.21 -8.15 0.41
CA LYS A 223 -3.03 -8.45 -0.39
C LYS A 223 -2.88 -7.43 -1.52
N ILE A 224 -1.70 -6.83 -1.62
CA ILE A 224 -1.32 -5.94 -2.72
C ILE A 224 -0.10 -6.54 -3.43
N ASN A 225 -0.20 -6.71 -4.75
CA ASN A 225 0.91 -7.17 -5.57
C ASN A 225 2.01 -6.09 -5.63
N GLY A 226 3.17 -6.41 -5.06
CA GLY A 226 4.37 -5.60 -5.16
C GLY A 226 5.20 -5.90 -6.41
N ILE A 227 6.45 -5.45 -6.39
CA ILE A 227 7.47 -5.73 -7.40
C ILE A 227 8.18 -7.06 -7.09
N ASN A 228 8.72 -7.22 -5.89
CA ASN A 228 9.51 -8.37 -5.46
C ASN A 228 8.71 -9.38 -4.64
N GLY A 229 7.48 -9.02 -4.27
CA GLY A 229 6.64 -9.86 -3.44
C GLY A 229 5.23 -9.32 -3.29
N ASN A 230 4.57 -9.72 -2.21
CA ASN A 230 3.27 -9.18 -1.85
C ASN A 230 3.32 -8.48 -0.50
N ILE A 231 2.62 -7.36 -0.45
CA ILE A 231 2.29 -6.65 0.77
C ILE A 231 1.03 -7.26 1.37
N LEU A 232 1.05 -7.49 2.68
CA LEU A 232 -0.06 -7.99 3.48
C LEU A 232 -0.43 -6.96 4.54
N ILE A 233 -1.69 -6.53 4.54
CA ILE A 233 -2.21 -5.55 5.50
C ILE A 233 -3.33 -6.22 6.29
N ASP A 234 -3.12 -6.40 7.60
CA ASP A 234 -4.16 -6.86 8.52
C ASP A 234 -4.33 -5.85 9.65
N SER A 235 -5.41 -5.08 9.56
CA SER A 235 -5.73 -3.99 10.48
C SER A 235 -4.59 -2.97 10.61
N ARG A 236 -3.74 -3.08 11.65
CA ARG A 236 -2.61 -2.18 11.93
C ARG A 236 -1.24 -2.84 11.74
N THR A 237 -1.22 -4.09 11.28
CA THR A 237 0.02 -4.83 11.01
C THR A 237 0.29 -4.84 9.52
N TYR A 238 1.53 -4.52 9.16
CA TYR A 238 2.00 -4.42 7.79
C TYR A 238 3.15 -5.39 7.59
N ASN A 239 2.95 -6.39 6.75
CA ASN A 239 3.95 -7.40 6.47
C ASN A 239 4.18 -7.53 4.97
N PHE A 240 5.27 -8.21 4.64
CA PHE A 240 5.68 -8.46 3.27
C PHE A 240 6.25 -9.88 3.17
N PHE A 241 5.96 -10.56 2.07
CA PHE A 241 6.70 -11.76 1.70
C PHE A 241 7.21 -11.61 0.28
N ASN A 242 8.48 -11.98 0.06
CA ASN A 242 9.06 -11.98 -1.28
C ASN A 242 8.67 -13.26 -2.05
N TYR A 243 8.75 -13.20 -3.38
CA TYR A 243 8.42 -14.36 -4.23
C TYR A 243 9.45 -15.49 -4.16
N GLU A 244 10.69 -15.19 -3.79
CA GLU A 244 11.78 -16.17 -3.69
C GLU A 244 11.55 -17.15 -2.53
N ALA A 245 11.23 -16.63 -1.35
CA ALA A 245 10.89 -17.42 -0.18
C ALA A 245 9.64 -18.29 -0.40
N LEU A 246 8.67 -17.80 -1.16
CA LEU A 246 7.52 -18.64 -1.56
C LEU A 246 7.95 -19.81 -2.46
N LYS A 247 8.84 -19.57 -3.42
CA LYS A 247 9.37 -20.64 -4.29
C LYS A 247 10.16 -21.67 -3.49
N GLU A 248 10.92 -21.23 -2.48
CA GLU A 248 11.62 -22.14 -1.58
C GLU A 248 10.63 -23.01 -0.79
N ILE A 249 9.59 -22.41 -0.19
CA ILE A 249 8.52 -23.15 0.50
C ILE A 249 7.84 -24.15 -0.45
N GLU A 250 7.50 -23.74 -1.67
CA GLU A 250 6.90 -24.60 -2.69
C GLU A 250 7.83 -25.76 -3.09
N SER A 251 9.13 -25.50 -3.21
CA SER A 251 10.15 -26.52 -3.49
C SER A 251 10.23 -27.55 -2.36
N VAL A 252 10.22 -27.09 -1.11
CA VAL A 252 10.22 -27.97 0.07
C VAL A 252 8.95 -28.83 0.10
N LEU A 253 7.76 -28.25 -0.08
CA LEU A 253 6.50 -29.01 -0.15
C LEU A 253 6.55 -30.09 -1.23
N THR A 254 7.03 -29.73 -2.42
CA THR A 254 7.13 -30.65 -3.56
C THR A 254 8.09 -31.80 -3.26
N SER A 255 9.19 -31.53 -2.54
CA SER A 255 10.17 -32.56 -2.18
C SER A 255 9.65 -33.55 -1.14
N ILE A 256 8.79 -33.11 -0.23
CA ILE A 256 8.26 -33.92 0.87
C ILE A 256 7.02 -34.69 0.43
N ASN A 257 6.19 -34.10 -0.44
CA ASN A 257 5.01 -34.76 -0.99
C ASN A 257 4.60 -34.15 -2.33
N SER A 258 5.04 -34.79 -3.41
CA SER A 258 4.80 -34.36 -4.80
C SER A 258 3.32 -34.36 -5.22
N ASN A 259 2.43 -34.99 -4.43
CA ASN A 259 1.00 -35.07 -4.72
C ASN A 259 0.19 -33.95 -4.04
N LEU A 260 0.80 -33.12 -3.20
CA LEU A 260 0.11 -32.01 -2.55
C LEU A 260 -0.36 -31.00 -3.61
N ARG A 261 -1.67 -30.74 -3.63
CA ARG A 261 -2.21 -29.65 -4.43
C ARG A 261 -1.98 -28.34 -3.70
N HIS A 262 -1.08 -27.52 -4.22
CA HIS A 262 -0.82 -26.19 -3.66
C HIS A 262 -2.11 -25.37 -3.57
N ARG A 263 -2.50 -25.00 -2.35
CA ARG A 263 -3.54 -24.00 -2.14
C ARG A 263 -2.89 -22.64 -2.09
N ALA A 264 -3.13 -21.84 -3.12
CA ALA A 264 -2.74 -20.45 -3.10
C ALA A 264 -3.36 -19.75 -1.88
N ASN A 265 -2.51 -19.16 -1.04
CA ASN A 265 -2.82 -18.20 0.04
C ASN A 265 -3.07 -18.71 1.48
N ASN A 266 -2.61 -19.91 1.88
CA ASN A 266 -2.61 -20.30 3.29
C ASN A 266 -1.29 -19.91 3.99
N PHE A 267 -1.10 -18.61 4.26
CA PHE A 267 0.07 -18.11 4.98
C PHE A 267 -0.30 -17.22 6.15
N ILE A 268 0.41 -17.41 7.27
CA ILE A 268 0.50 -16.45 8.36
C ILE A 268 1.90 -15.82 8.27
N VAL A 269 1.96 -14.50 8.20
CA VAL A 269 3.24 -13.78 8.07
C VAL A 269 3.39 -12.87 9.28
N ILE A 270 4.52 -13.00 9.96
CA ILE A 270 4.91 -12.18 11.10
C ILE A 270 6.17 -11.38 10.73
N GLU A 271 6.90 -10.80 11.69
CA GLU A 271 7.99 -9.87 11.36
C GLU A 271 9.19 -10.53 10.70
N ASN A 272 9.50 -11.76 11.10
CA ASN A 272 10.69 -12.47 10.63
C ASN A 272 10.40 -13.87 10.09
N LEU A 273 9.13 -14.25 9.88
CA LEU A 273 8.75 -15.59 9.42
C LEU A 273 7.53 -15.55 8.48
N ILE A 274 7.59 -16.39 7.44
CA ILE A 274 6.41 -16.85 6.70
C ILE A 274 6.07 -18.24 7.18
N ILE A 275 4.83 -18.46 7.60
CA ILE A 275 4.31 -19.76 8.04
C ILE A 275 3.26 -20.21 7.03
N ASN A 276 3.60 -21.23 6.25
CA ASN A 276 2.69 -21.92 5.34
C ASN A 276 2.01 -23.10 6.04
N ILE A 277 0.74 -23.32 5.72
CA ILE A 277 -0.07 -24.41 6.27
C ILE A 277 -0.73 -25.14 5.09
N GLU A 278 -0.33 -26.39 4.85
CA GLU A 278 -0.85 -27.22 3.77
C GLU A 278 -1.13 -28.64 4.26
N GLU A 279 -2.41 -29.01 4.29
CA GLU A 279 -2.90 -30.29 4.83
C GLU A 279 -2.39 -30.59 6.25
N GLU A 280 -1.42 -31.49 6.39
CA GLU A 280 -0.79 -31.85 7.68
C GLU A 280 0.61 -31.25 7.85
N PHE A 281 1.08 -30.45 6.91
CA PHE A 281 2.40 -29.83 6.92
C PHE A 281 2.33 -28.36 7.28
N ILE A 282 3.24 -27.94 8.15
CA ILE A 282 3.50 -26.55 8.48
C ILE A 282 4.95 -26.27 8.10
N ILE A 283 5.18 -25.28 7.26
CA ILE A 283 6.53 -24.84 6.88
C ILE A 283 6.71 -23.40 7.31
N ALA A 284 7.70 -23.14 8.16
CA ALA A 284 8.08 -21.81 8.58
C ALA A 284 9.47 -21.45 8.03
N LYS A 285 9.54 -20.42 7.20
CA LYS A 285 10.80 -19.90 6.63
C LYS A 285 11.15 -18.57 7.29
N SER A 286 12.35 -18.46 7.82
CA SER A 286 12.88 -17.18 8.32
C SER A 286 13.16 -16.23 7.17
N ILE A 287 12.52 -15.06 7.20
CA ILE A 287 12.77 -13.94 6.28
C ILE A 287 12.42 -12.61 6.93
N SER A 288 13.11 -11.53 6.54
CA SER A 288 12.67 -10.16 6.87
C SER A 288 11.32 -9.85 6.21
N SER A 289 10.24 -9.96 6.98
CA SER A 289 8.84 -9.87 6.50
C SER A 289 8.01 -8.81 7.23
N GLY A 290 8.66 -8.08 8.15
CA GLY A 290 8.05 -7.05 8.99
C GLY A 290 7.88 -5.69 8.33
N LEU A 291 7.71 -4.68 9.18
CA LEU A 291 7.41 -3.30 8.78
C LEU A 291 8.46 -2.70 7.84
N ASP A 292 9.74 -2.99 8.06
CA ASP A 292 10.82 -2.44 7.25
C ASP A 292 10.86 -3.04 5.84
N ALA A 293 10.57 -4.33 5.70
CA ALA A 293 10.43 -4.97 4.39
C ALA A 293 9.20 -4.43 3.65
N PHE A 294 8.08 -4.25 4.35
CA PHE A 294 6.90 -3.58 3.82
C PHE A 294 7.21 -2.16 3.31
N LYS A 295 7.92 -1.33 4.09
CA LYS A 295 8.27 0.04 3.69
C LYS A 295 9.13 0.06 2.42
N LYS A 296 10.13 -0.81 2.33
CA LYS A 296 10.98 -0.95 1.13
C LYS A 296 10.15 -1.28 -0.11
N GLU A 297 9.27 -2.27 0.00
CA GLU A 297 8.40 -2.66 -1.13
C GLU A 297 7.38 -1.57 -1.48
N LYS A 298 6.84 -0.87 -0.49
CA LYS A 298 5.94 0.27 -0.70
C LYS A 298 6.60 1.38 -1.52
N GLU A 299 7.86 1.69 -1.24
CA GLU A 299 8.62 2.69 -2.02
C GLU A 299 8.84 2.25 -3.47
N LEU A 300 9.15 0.97 -3.69
CA LEU A 300 9.27 0.43 -5.05
C LEU A 300 7.94 0.53 -5.83
N ILE A 301 6.81 0.24 -5.18
CA ILE A 301 5.47 0.44 -5.77
C ILE A 301 5.23 1.92 -6.10
N ARG A 302 5.63 2.84 -5.22
CA ARG A 302 5.52 4.29 -5.46
C ARG A 302 6.31 4.71 -6.69
N GLU A 303 7.56 4.26 -6.81
CA GLU A 303 8.40 4.50 -7.99
C GLU A 303 7.76 3.96 -9.27
N ARG A 304 7.22 2.74 -9.24
CA ARG A 304 6.48 2.15 -10.37
C ARG A 304 5.28 3.01 -10.76
N HIS A 305 4.43 3.41 -9.81
CA HIS A 305 3.25 4.23 -10.09
C HIS A 305 3.64 5.61 -10.63
N ASN A 306 4.73 6.20 -10.15
CA ASN A 306 5.25 7.46 -10.67
C ASN A 306 5.71 7.31 -12.13
N LEU A 307 6.40 6.21 -12.45
CA LEU A 307 6.82 5.90 -13.82
C LEU A 307 5.60 5.67 -14.72
N GLU A 308 4.65 4.84 -14.30
CA GLU A 308 3.40 4.58 -15.04
C GLU A 308 2.62 5.88 -15.29
N ALA A 309 2.46 6.73 -14.28
CA ALA A 309 1.80 8.02 -14.43
C ALA A 309 2.54 8.94 -15.41
N SER A 310 3.88 8.95 -15.38
CA SER A 310 4.70 9.74 -16.30
C SER A 310 4.55 9.30 -17.77
N ILE A 311 4.32 8.01 -18.01
CA ILE A 311 4.16 7.43 -19.34
C ILE A 311 2.72 7.59 -19.83
N LEU A 312 1.74 7.34 -18.97
CA LEU A 312 0.32 7.30 -19.33
C LEU A 312 -0.32 8.69 -19.37
N PHE A 313 0.17 9.64 -18.57
CA PHE A 313 -0.40 10.99 -18.44
C PHE A 313 0.68 12.09 -18.51
N PRO A 314 1.45 12.18 -19.61
CA PRO A 314 2.47 13.21 -19.75
C PRO A 314 1.83 14.61 -19.79
N ILE A 315 2.39 15.56 -19.05
CA ILE A 315 2.02 16.97 -19.17
C ILE A 315 2.85 17.57 -20.30
N PRO A 316 2.26 17.99 -21.43
CA PRO A 316 3.01 18.65 -22.48
C PRO A 316 3.43 20.05 -21.99
N ILE A 317 4.73 20.35 -21.99
CA ILE A 317 5.18 21.74 -21.97
C ILE A 317 5.20 22.22 -23.42
N PHE A 318 4.50 23.31 -23.68
CA PHE A 318 4.48 23.94 -24.99
C PHE A 318 5.69 24.86 -25.13
N GLU A 319 6.54 24.57 -26.12
CA GLU A 319 7.66 25.41 -26.50
C GLU A 319 7.26 26.22 -27.74
N TRP A 320 6.91 27.49 -27.55
CA TRP A 320 6.59 28.40 -28.64
C TRP A 320 7.86 28.78 -29.40
N LEU A 321 7.82 28.68 -30.73
CA LEU A 321 8.96 29.07 -31.56
C LEU A 321 9.15 30.59 -31.57
N GLU A 322 10.41 31.04 -31.64
CA GLU A 322 10.71 32.43 -31.94
C GLU A 322 10.30 32.76 -33.38
N ASN A 323 9.57 33.86 -33.56
CA ASN A 323 8.93 34.30 -34.80
C ASN A 323 7.98 33.24 -35.40
N PRO A 324 6.90 32.89 -34.68
CA PRO A 324 5.96 31.87 -35.12
C PRO A 324 5.33 32.23 -36.47
N CYS A 325 5.18 31.24 -37.36
CA CYS A 325 4.62 31.43 -38.70
C CYS A 325 3.18 31.96 -38.62
N PRO A 326 2.87 33.18 -39.11
CA PRO A 326 1.55 33.78 -38.95
C PRO A 326 0.42 32.92 -39.56
N THR A 327 0.65 32.36 -40.74
CA THR A 327 -0.35 31.51 -41.43
C THR A 327 -0.63 30.21 -40.68
N GLN A 328 0.39 29.54 -40.13
CA GLN A 328 0.14 28.33 -39.32
C GLN A 328 -0.51 28.68 -37.98
N PHE A 329 -0.18 29.83 -37.38
CA PHE A 329 -0.84 30.28 -36.15
C PHE A 329 -2.33 30.53 -36.37
N GLU A 330 -2.70 31.17 -37.47
CA GLU A 330 -4.11 31.34 -37.84
C GLU A 330 -4.85 30.01 -38.02
N LEU A 331 -4.22 29.04 -38.70
CA LEU A 331 -4.78 27.69 -38.90
C LEU A 331 -4.90 26.90 -37.59
N LEU A 332 -3.97 27.09 -36.64
CA LEU A 332 -4.04 26.53 -35.30
C LEU A 332 -5.28 27.06 -34.55
N ILE A 333 -5.46 28.38 -34.53
CA ILE A 333 -6.61 29.01 -33.86
C ILE A 333 -7.92 28.58 -34.51
N LYS A 334 -7.99 28.54 -35.84
CA LYS A 334 -9.13 27.97 -36.55
C LYS A 334 -9.43 26.53 -36.11
N SER A 335 -8.42 25.68 -36.04
CA SER A 335 -8.58 24.26 -35.68
C SER A 335 -9.04 24.08 -34.23
N LEU A 336 -8.63 24.97 -33.32
CA LEU A 336 -9.11 24.99 -31.94
C LEU A 336 -10.55 25.49 -31.85
N LEU A 337 -10.91 26.56 -32.57
CA LEU A 337 -12.28 27.08 -32.63
C LEU A 337 -13.26 26.06 -33.22
N GLU A 338 -12.87 25.29 -34.25
CA GLU A 338 -13.69 24.24 -34.84
C GLU A 338 -14.02 23.09 -33.88
N ARG A 339 -13.31 22.99 -32.75
CA ARG A 339 -13.58 22.01 -31.68
C ARG A 339 -14.43 22.55 -30.54
N ASP A 340 -14.68 23.86 -30.50
CA ASP A 340 -15.56 24.46 -29.50
C ASP A 340 -17.02 24.22 -29.90
N VAL A 341 -17.78 23.55 -29.02
CA VAL A 341 -19.20 23.20 -29.25
C VAL A 341 -20.10 24.40 -29.54
N LYS A 342 -19.70 25.60 -29.09
CA LYS A 342 -20.45 26.86 -29.30
C LYS A 342 -20.13 27.50 -30.65
N VAL A 343 -19.03 27.12 -31.30
CA VAL A 343 -18.66 27.63 -32.61
C VAL A 343 -19.32 26.76 -33.68
N LYS A 344 -20.23 27.33 -34.47
CA LYS A 344 -20.96 26.57 -35.52
C LYS A 344 -20.20 26.52 -36.83
N ARG A 345 -19.38 27.55 -37.11
CA ARG A 345 -18.60 27.64 -38.34
C ARG A 345 -17.43 28.60 -38.17
N VAL A 346 -16.28 28.27 -38.76
CA VAL A 346 -15.11 29.16 -38.87
C VAL A 346 -14.60 29.14 -40.31
N ARG A 347 -14.29 30.30 -40.88
CA ARG A 347 -13.73 30.45 -42.22
C ARG A 347 -12.56 31.42 -42.22
N ILE A 348 -11.57 31.15 -43.07
CA ILE A 348 -10.48 32.09 -43.36
C ILE A 348 -11.03 33.19 -44.28
N ALA A 349 -10.68 34.44 -43.99
CA ALA A 349 -11.27 35.61 -44.61
C ALA A 349 -10.83 35.86 -46.07
N ALA A 350 -9.57 35.57 -46.43
CA ALA A 350 -9.05 35.65 -47.80
C ALA A 350 -7.74 34.85 -47.99
N PRO A 351 -7.36 34.48 -49.23
CA PRO A 351 -6.03 34.00 -49.56
C PRO A 351 -4.99 35.13 -49.49
N THR A 352 -3.77 34.79 -49.07
CA THR A 352 -2.62 35.60 -48.62
C THR A 352 -2.17 36.81 -49.47
N ASN A 353 -2.78 37.10 -50.63
CA ASN A 353 -2.29 38.09 -51.61
C ASN A 353 -3.22 39.31 -51.82
N GLN A 354 -4.26 39.49 -51.00
CA GLN A 354 -5.01 40.75 -50.94
C GLN A 354 -4.83 41.36 -49.55
N GLY A 355 -4.76 42.70 -49.47
CA GLY A 355 -4.65 43.39 -48.18
C GLY A 355 -5.86 43.06 -47.31
N ASP A 356 -5.67 42.15 -46.35
CA ASP A 356 -6.70 41.82 -45.37
C ASP A 356 -6.89 43.03 -44.45
N LYS A 357 -8.03 43.69 -44.60
CA LYS A 357 -8.46 44.89 -43.86
C LYS A 357 -8.71 44.60 -42.37
N GLY A 358 -7.79 43.91 -41.72
CA GLY A 358 -7.83 43.57 -40.29
C GLY A 358 -8.60 42.29 -39.95
N ARG A 359 -9.09 41.51 -40.93
CA ARG A 359 -9.79 40.23 -40.69
C ARG A 359 -8.94 39.03 -41.11
N ASP A 360 -8.77 38.08 -40.21
CA ASP A 360 -8.11 36.80 -40.53
C ASP A 360 -9.18 35.68 -40.58
N LEU A 361 -10.13 35.69 -39.63
CA LEU A 361 -11.20 34.69 -39.51
C LEU A 361 -12.60 35.33 -39.53
N ILE A 362 -13.59 34.57 -39.99
CA ILE A 362 -15.02 34.83 -39.80
C ILE A 362 -15.63 33.66 -39.04
N ILE A 363 -16.23 33.95 -37.88
CA ILE A 363 -16.70 32.95 -36.91
C ILE A 363 -18.20 33.13 -36.70
N ASP A 364 -18.97 32.06 -36.87
CA ASP A 364 -20.36 32.02 -36.44
C ASP A 364 -20.42 31.38 -35.05
N TRP A 365 -20.59 32.20 -34.02
CA TRP A 365 -20.48 31.79 -32.61
C TRP A 365 -21.83 31.88 -31.90
N GLU A 366 -22.27 30.79 -31.29
CA GLU A 366 -23.41 30.77 -30.39
C GLU A 366 -23.05 31.41 -29.05
N ILE A 367 -23.67 32.55 -28.75
CA ILE A 367 -23.43 33.35 -27.54
C ILE A 367 -24.75 33.44 -26.76
N ALA A 368 -24.67 33.17 -25.46
CA ALA A 368 -25.81 33.32 -24.55
C ALA A 368 -26.02 34.81 -24.20
N ASP A 369 -27.24 35.32 -24.38
CA ASP A 369 -27.56 36.71 -24.06
C ASP A 369 -27.81 36.88 -22.56
N LYS A 370 -26.80 37.36 -21.83
CA LYS A 370 -26.85 37.50 -20.37
C LYS A 370 -27.72 38.68 -19.88
N ASN A 371 -28.10 39.60 -20.77
CA ASN A 371 -28.74 40.88 -20.43
C ASN A 371 -30.20 41.02 -20.92
N GLN A 372 -30.84 39.95 -21.40
CA GLN A 372 -32.26 39.99 -21.79
C GLN A 372 -33.16 39.36 -20.72
N LEU A 373 -34.30 40.00 -20.46
CA LEU A 373 -35.42 39.39 -19.76
C LEU A 373 -35.95 38.25 -20.64
N PHE A 374 -35.74 37.00 -20.22
CA PHE A 374 -36.16 35.83 -21.00
C PHE A 374 -37.70 35.73 -21.00
N HIS A 375 -38.31 35.86 -22.17
CA HIS A 375 -39.72 35.53 -22.38
C HIS A 375 -39.87 34.05 -22.79
N GLN A 376 -40.99 33.43 -22.43
CA GLN A 376 -41.28 32.03 -22.73
C GLN A 376 -41.31 31.81 -24.25
N GLY A 377 -40.43 30.95 -24.78
CA GLY A 377 -40.37 30.57 -26.21
C GLY A 377 -39.19 31.13 -27.03
N VAL A 378 -38.31 31.95 -26.44
CA VAL A 378 -37.10 32.47 -27.11
C VAL A 378 -35.86 31.72 -26.63
N SER A 379 -34.99 31.28 -27.55
CA SER A 379 -33.72 30.62 -27.18
C SER A 379 -32.83 31.58 -26.39
N PRO A 380 -32.21 31.15 -25.27
CA PRO A 380 -31.31 32.00 -24.47
C PRO A 380 -29.96 32.26 -25.17
N SER A 381 -29.72 31.66 -26.33
CA SER A 381 -28.52 31.83 -27.15
C SER A 381 -28.86 32.30 -28.56
N GLN A 382 -27.98 33.14 -29.13
CA GLN A 382 -28.04 33.61 -30.51
C GLN A 382 -26.72 33.32 -31.22
N ILE A 383 -26.80 32.91 -32.48
CA ILE A 383 -25.62 32.78 -33.34
C ILE A 383 -25.27 34.18 -33.87
N ARG A 384 -24.06 34.64 -33.54
CA ARG A 384 -23.55 35.93 -33.99
C ARG A 384 -22.35 35.74 -34.91
N LYS A 385 -22.25 36.60 -35.92
CA LYS A 385 -21.09 36.66 -36.82
C LYS A 385 -20.01 37.53 -36.18
N ILE A 386 -18.83 36.96 -35.95
CA ILE A 386 -17.71 37.58 -35.26
C ILE A 386 -16.52 37.65 -36.22
N VAL A 387 -15.82 38.79 -36.25
CA VAL A 387 -14.55 38.92 -36.97
C VAL A 387 -13.41 38.48 -36.05
N GLY A 388 -12.63 37.49 -36.48
CA GLY A 388 -11.44 37.03 -35.79
C GLY A 388 -10.16 37.63 -36.36
N GLN A 389 -9.24 38.01 -35.49
CA GLN A 389 -7.88 38.41 -35.86
C GLN A 389 -6.85 37.59 -35.07
N CYS A 390 -5.80 37.14 -35.74
CA CYS A 390 -4.75 36.28 -35.21
C CYS A 390 -3.40 37.02 -35.31
N LYS A 391 -2.72 37.25 -34.19
CA LYS A 391 -1.39 37.91 -34.17
C LYS A 391 -0.34 37.02 -33.53
N ALA A 392 0.55 36.51 -34.38
CA ALA A 392 1.73 35.76 -33.99
C ALA A 392 2.91 36.75 -33.78
N SER A 393 3.52 36.78 -32.59
CA SER A 393 4.65 37.67 -32.26
C SER A 393 5.48 37.11 -31.10
N ASN A 394 6.71 37.60 -30.95
CA ASN A 394 7.56 37.31 -29.77
C ASN A 394 7.25 38.23 -28.59
N ASN A 395 6.72 39.42 -28.87
CA ASN A 395 6.45 40.45 -27.85
C ASN A 395 4.96 40.57 -27.59
N SER A 396 4.59 41.24 -26.50
CA SER A 396 3.21 41.57 -26.20
C SER A 396 2.57 42.37 -27.35
N ILE A 397 1.29 42.12 -27.59
CA ILE A 397 0.51 42.80 -28.63
C ILE A 397 -0.16 44.04 -28.04
N GLY A 398 0.24 45.20 -28.54
CA GLY A 398 -0.32 46.50 -28.14
C GLY A 398 -1.37 47.02 -29.11
N LYS A 399 -2.06 48.10 -28.71
CA LYS A 399 -3.12 48.74 -29.50
C LYS A 399 -2.66 49.20 -30.89
N SER A 400 -1.40 49.60 -31.03
CA SER A 400 -0.81 50.00 -32.32
C SER A 400 -0.77 48.88 -33.35
N LYS A 401 -0.81 47.61 -32.93
CA LYS A 401 -0.83 46.42 -33.81
C LYS A 401 -2.25 45.93 -34.12
N VAL A 402 -3.25 46.46 -33.43
CA VAL A 402 -4.68 46.10 -33.52
C VAL A 402 -5.48 47.41 -33.61
N GLN A 403 -5.31 48.08 -34.74
CA GLN A 403 -5.96 49.35 -35.07
C GLN A 403 -7.37 49.09 -35.62
N ASP A 404 -8.22 50.11 -35.55
CA ASP A 404 -9.49 50.17 -36.28
C ASP A 404 -10.49 49.02 -36.03
N ILE A 405 -10.45 48.39 -34.84
CA ILE A 405 -11.32 47.26 -34.46
C ILE A 405 -12.80 47.53 -34.78
N ARG A 406 -13.30 48.73 -34.45
CA ARG A 406 -14.68 49.11 -34.70
C ARG A 406 -14.99 49.19 -36.19
N ASP A 407 -14.12 49.84 -36.95
CA ASP A 407 -14.27 49.98 -38.39
C ASP A 407 -14.24 48.59 -39.06
N THR A 408 -13.41 47.67 -38.58
CA THR A 408 -13.39 46.27 -39.06
C THR A 408 -14.70 45.54 -38.78
N ILE A 409 -15.30 45.71 -37.60
CA ILE A 409 -16.61 45.12 -37.27
C ILE A 409 -17.70 45.67 -38.21
N GLU A 410 -17.77 46.99 -38.34
CA GLU A 410 -18.79 47.70 -39.14
C GLU A 410 -18.63 47.40 -40.65
N GLN A 411 -17.41 47.43 -41.18
CA GLN A 411 -17.12 47.11 -42.59
C GLN A 411 -17.49 45.67 -42.98
N HIS A 412 -17.52 44.75 -42.03
CA HIS A 412 -17.84 43.35 -42.27
C HIS A 412 -19.23 42.94 -41.81
N ASP A 413 -20.05 43.89 -41.38
CA ASP A 413 -21.40 43.67 -40.86
C ASP A 413 -21.42 42.53 -39.83
N ALA A 414 -20.48 42.63 -38.87
CA ALA A 414 -20.31 41.67 -37.80
C ALA A 414 -20.86 42.22 -36.48
N SER A 415 -21.19 41.33 -35.56
CA SER A 415 -21.75 41.68 -34.26
C SER A 415 -20.69 41.69 -33.14
N GLY A 416 -19.42 41.40 -33.49
CA GLY A 416 -18.34 41.38 -32.52
C GLY A 416 -16.97 41.04 -33.10
N PHE A 417 -15.99 40.99 -32.20
CA PHE A 417 -14.57 40.84 -32.50
C PHE A 417 -13.91 39.79 -31.61
N PHE A 418 -13.04 38.96 -32.19
CA PHE A 418 -12.26 37.95 -31.48
C PHE A 418 -10.78 38.15 -31.78
N LEU A 419 -9.92 38.13 -30.76
CA LEU A 419 -8.48 38.27 -30.93
C LEU A 419 -7.73 37.06 -30.36
N ALA A 420 -6.92 36.38 -31.16
CA ALA A 420 -5.99 35.37 -30.66
C ALA A 420 -4.54 35.86 -30.81
N VAL A 421 -3.75 35.73 -29.74
CA VAL A 421 -2.33 36.13 -29.74
C VAL A 421 -1.44 35.02 -29.21
N SER A 422 -0.25 34.86 -29.80
CA SER A 422 0.74 33.84 -29.35
C SER A 422 1.49 34.24 -28.06
N THR A 423 1.15 35.40 -27.49
CA THR A 423 1.79 36.00 -26.31
C THR A 423 0.70 36.56 -25.37
N GLN A 424 0.90 37.76 -24.83
CA GLN A 424 -0.03 38.49 -23.98
C GLN A 424 -0.43 39.80 -24.67
N ILE A 425 -1.63 40.31 -24.37
CA ILE A 425 -2.05 41.65 -24.79
C ILE A 425 -1.66 42.68 -23.73
N THR A 426 -1.38 43.92 -24.14
CA THR A 426 -1.08 45.01 -23.20
C THR A 426 -2.34 45.56 -22.54
N ASN A 427 -2.27 46.07 -21.30
CA ASN A 427 -3.42 46.67 -20.59
C ASN A 427 -4.26 47.66 -21.42
N PRO A 428 -3.67 48.61 -22.20
CA PRO A 428 -4.48 49.51 -23.02
C PRO A 428 -5.33 48.81 -24.08
N LEU A 429 -4.87 47.67 -24.61
CA LEU A 429 -5.63 46.86 -25.57
C LEU A 429 -6.74 46.10 -24.85
N THR A 430 -6.47 45.52 -23.67
CA THR A 430 -7.48 44.89 -22.81
C THR A 430 -8.63 45.85 -22.51
N GLU A 431 -8.32 47.04 -21.99
CA GLU A 431 -9.34 48.07 -21.71
C GLU A 431 -10.14 48.46 -22.95
N THR A 432 -9.51 48.44 -24.13
CA THR A 432 -10.20 48.75 -25.38
C THR A 432 -11.21 47.65 -25.76
N LEU A 433 -10.84 46.39 -25.61
CA LEU A 433 -11.72 45.24 -25.87
C LEU A 433 -12.90 45.19 -24.87
N GLU A 434 -12.63 45.50 -23.60
CA GLU A 434 -13.67 45.61 -22.58
C GLU A 434 -14.63 46.79 -22.86
N LYS A 435 -14.12 47.96 -23.26
CA LYS A 435 -14.94 49.12 -23.66
C LYS A 435 -15.79 48.84 -24.90
N LEU A 436 -15.34 47.97 -25.82
CA LEU A 436 -16.16 47.52 -26.95
C LEU A 436 -17.36 46.70 -26.47
N SER A 437 -17.15 45.80 -25.50
CA SER A 437 -18.22 45.02 -24.86
C SER A 437 -19.28 45.88 -24.19
N GLN A 438 -18.89 47.02 -23.62
CA GLN A 438 -19.82 47.99 -23.03
C GLN A 438 -20.65 48.76 -24.08
N LYS A 439 -20.22 48.80 -25.34
CA LYS A 439 -20.84 49.56 -26.44
C LYS A 439 -21.63 48.67 -27.41
N GLN A 440 -22.23 47.59 -26.91
CA GLN A 440 -23.09 46.62 -27.63
C GLN A 440 -22.41 45.64 -28.60
N PHE A 441 -21.10 45.75 -28.85
CA PHE A 441 -20.37 44.75 -29.64
C PHE A 441 -19.85 43.63 -28.74
N TRP A 442 -19.93 42.38 -29.17
CA TRP A 442 -19.29 41.29 -28.42
C TRP A 442 -17.77 41.32 -28.64
N ALA A 443 -16.96 41.18 -27.59
CA ALA A 443 -15.51 41.03 -27.74
C ALA A 443 -14.97 39.93 -26.81
N ASP A 444 -14.05 39.13 -27.32
CA ASP A 444 -13.32 38.10 -26.56
C ASP A 444 -11.90 37.95 -27.11
N TRP A 445 -10.98 37.39 -26.32
CA TRP A 445 -9.61 37.17 -26.77
C TRP A 445 -8.98 35.95 -26.10
N TRP A 446 -8.06 35.30 -26.81
CA TRP A 446 -7.20 34.25 -26.27
C TRP A 446 -5.76 34.73 -26.24
N ASN A 447 -5.15 34.65 -25.05
CA ASN A 447 -3.71 34.77 -24.90
C ASN A 447 -3.04 33.39 -25.03
N ARG A 448 -1.72 33.36 -24.84
CA ARG A 448 -0.94 32.12 -24.84
C ARG A 448 -1.53 31.05 -23.91
N ASP A 449 -1.85 31.41 -22.67
CA ASP A 449 -2.30 30.46 -21.64
C ASP A 449 -3.66 29.86 -22.02
N ASP A 450 -4.57 30.66 -22.58
CA ASP A 450 -5.86 30.22 -23.12
C ASP A 450 -5.72 29.21 -24.26
N ILE A 451 -4.71 29.41 -25.11
CA ILE A 451 -4.41 28.53 -26.24
C ILE A 451 -3.80 27.22 -25.75
N GLU A 452 -2.85 27.28 -24.82
CA GLU A 452 -2.22 26.11 -24.20
C GLU A 452 -3.24 25.25 -23.44
N PHE A 453 -4.16 25.87 -22.69
CA PHE A 453 -5.23 25.16 -22.01
C PHE A 453 -6.10 24.36 -23.00
N ARG A 454 -6.42 24.94 -24.16
CA ARG A 454 -7.19 24.25 -25.21
C ARG A 454 -6.38 23.17 -25.91
N LEU A 455 -5.08 23.40 -26.15
CA LEU A 455 -4.19 22.39 -26.72
C LEU A 455 -4.00 21.18 -25.81
N ASN A 456 -4.02 21.37 -24.49
CA ASN A 456 -3.99 20.26 -23.53
C ASN A 456 -5.16 19.28 -23.72
N GLN A 457 -6.33 19.78 -24.12
CA GLN A 457 -7.51 18.94 -24.40
C GLN A 457 -7.50 18.35 -25.83
N HIS A 458 -6.60 18.84 -26.69
CA HIS A 458 -6.62 18.63 -28.14
C HIS A 458 -5.20 18.40 -28.71
N GLN A 459 -4.43 17.54 -28.04
CA GLN A 459 -2.99 17.37 -28.31
C GLN A 459 -2.68 16.83 -29.71
N ASP A 460 -3.62 16.16 -30.36
CA ASP A 460 -3.48 15.66 -31.73
C ASP A 460 -3.35 16.77 -32.80
N LEU A 461 -3.65 18.02 -32.45
CA LEU A 461 -3.40 19.17 -33.32
C LEU A 461 -1.93 19.57 -33.38
N ILE A 462 -1.16 19.29 -32.34
CA ILE A 462 0.18 19.85 -32.15
C ILE A 462 1.16 19.47 -33.28
N PRO A 463 1.21 18.20 -33.76
CA PRO A 463 2.08 17.83 -34.88
C PRO A 463 1.79 18.54 -36.20
N LYS A 464 0.61 19.17 -36.35
CA LYS A 464 0.18 19.85 -37.57
C LYS A 464 0.65 21.31 -37.65
N PHE A 465 1.17 21.86 -36.54
CA PHE A 465 1.53 23.28 -36.40
C PHE A 465 2.97 23.45 -35.87
N ASP A 466 3.88 22.69 -36.45
CA ASP A 466 5.30 22.59 -36.09
C ASP A 466 6.11 23.88 -36.26
N LYS A 467 5.62 24.87 -37.03
CA LYS A 467 6.21 26.21 -37.19
C LYS A 467 5.60 27.25 -36.25
N VAL A 468 4.77 26.83 -35.30
CA VAL A 468 4.20 27.68 -34.26
C VAL A 468 4.72 27.27 -32.89
N LEU A 469 4.61 25.99 -32.57
CA LEU A 469 4.98 25.45 -31.26
C LEU A 469 5.42 23.99 -31.37
N LYS A 470 6.21 23.56 -30.38
CA LYS A 470 6.65 22.19 -30.18
C LYS A 470 6.25 21.71 -28.79
N ILE A 471 6.27 20.40 -28.58
CA ILE A 471 6.10 19.82 -27.25
C ILE A 471 7.46 19.42 -26.71
N LYS A 472 7.73 19.83 -25.48
CA LYS A 472 8.72 19.22 -24.62
C LYS A 472 7.97 18.44 -23.54
N ASN A 473 8.00 17.11 -23.61
CA ASN A 473 7.41 16.30 -22.56
C ASN A 473 8.23 16.48 -21.27
N THR A 474 7.60 16.84 -20.16
CA THR A 474 8.27 16.80 -18.84
C THR A 474 7.43 16.10 -17.79
N ILE A 475 8.15 15.47 -16.88
CA ILE A 475 7.67 14.61 -15.81
C ILE A 475 7.18 15.51 -14.67
N LYS A 476 5.95 15.33 -14.19
CA LYS A 476 5.53 15.88 -12.91
C LYS A 476 5.88 14.88 -11.81
N PHE A 477 6.81 15.24 -10.93
CA PHE A 477 7.05 14.49 -9.70
C PHE A 477 5.91 14.79 -8.73
N VAL A 478 5.24 13.76 -8.21
CA VAL A 478 4.51 13.89 -6.95
C VAL A 478 5.56 13.78 -5.86
N ASN A 479 6.15 14.91 -5.49
CA ASN A 479 6.78 15.03 -4.18
C ASN A 479 5.66 15.42 -3.22
N GLU A 480 5.33 14.56 -2.27
CA GLU A 480 4.62 15.00 -1.06
C GLU A 480 5.65 15.46 -0.02
N LEU A 481 5.25 16.54 0.68
CA LEU A 481 5.89 17.21 1.81
C LEU A 481 6.13 16.29 3.01
#